data_AF-A0A3Q2FWR5-F1
#
_entry.id   AF-A0A3Q2FWR5-F1
#
_cell.length_a   1.000
_cell.length_b   1.000
_cell.length_c   1.000
_cell.angle_alpha   90.00
_cell.angle_beta   90.00
_cell.angle_gamma   90.00
#
_symmetry.space_group_name_H-M   'P 1'
#
loop_
_entity.id
_entity.type
_entity.pdbx_description
1 polymer ?
#
loop_
_entity_poly.entity_id
_entity_poly.type
_entity_poly.pdbx_seq_one_letter_code
_entity_poly.pdbx_strand_id
1 'polypeptide(L)'
;MSGLSPEKVASFTKRLRSEPRYLLAQNVSTCIDPLEVCLHRQTVQDTVHIFQHSIPTEGKPITNQKSSGRCWIFSCLNVMRLPFMKKFNVEEFEFSQSYLFFWDKVMYTITSHYHYCYLRCKCCRFFTLFLGFFSPINHLPPKKSEFSCLCSNIPSQVTVFWVLEQFVTGAPVCTALQVFRVASVCLGSPPDTICWEYRDKDKNFHRLGPLSPQEFYRQHVKPLYNIQDKVCLVNDPRPQNPYGKLYSVEFLGNMVGGRSTLYNNQPIQLLKKAAADSIKDGEAVWFGCDVGKHFHSKLGINDMNVFNHELVFGVSVKNLSKAERLIYGDSLMTHAMILTAVTDKDEKGFEKWRVENSWGDDRGNKGYLIMTDDWFSEYVYEVVVDKKFLSDDVMQVMQQEPVVLPAWDPMGALA
;
A
#
# COMPACT_ATOMS: atom_id res chain seq x y z
N MET A 1 28.97 -34.51 13.16
CA MET A 1 29.37 -33.39 14.03
C MET A 1 28.36 -32.28 13.89
N SER A 2 27.42 -32.19 14.81
CA SER A 2 26.42 -31.12 14.85
C SER A 2 26.91 -30.02 15.79
N GLY A 3 27.12 -28.81 15.27
CA GLY A 3 27.50 -27.64 16.06
C GLY A 3 28.72 -26.89 15.53
N LEU A 4 28.91 -25.65 16.01
CA LEU A 4 30.08 -24.84 15.69
C LEU A 4 31.33 -25.41 16.38
N SER A 5 32.44 -25.53 15.65
CA SER A 5 33.72 -25.94 16.21
C SER A 5 34.29 -24.85 17.12
N PRO A 6 34.54 -25.11 18.41
CA PRO A 6 35.07 -24.11 19.34
C PRO A 6 36.41 -23.51 18.88
N GLU A 7 37.30 -24.34 18.33
CA GLU A 7 38.59 -23.91 17.81
C GLU A 7 38.45 -22.95 16.63
N LYS A 8 37.56 -23.25 15.68
CA LYS A 8 37.28 -22.36 14.54
C LYS A 8 36.69 -21.03 15.00
N VAL A 9 35.76 -21.05 15.97
CA VAL A 9 35.15 -19.85 16.53
C VAL A 9 36.18 -18.97 17.24
N ALA A 10 37.06 -19.56 18.05
CA ALA A 10 38.12 -18.82 18.75
C ALA A 10 39.11 -18.18 17.77
N SER A 11 39.54 -18.92 16.75
CA SER A 11 40.43 -18.42 15.69
C SER A 11 39.77 -17.27 14.90
N PHE A 12 38.50 -17.42 14.54
CA PHE A 12 37.75 -16.38 13.83
C PHE A 12 37.56 -15.11 14.68
N THR A 13 37.23 -15.27 15.96
CA THR A 13 37.07 -14.14 16.90
C THR A 13 38.39 -13.36 17.07
N LYS A 14 39.52 -14.08 17.16
CA LYS A 14 40.84 -13.45 17.24
C LYS A 14 41.14 -12.61 15.99
N ARG A 15 40.75 -13.10 14.81
CA ARG A 15 40.89 -12.37 13.54
C ARG A 15 40.03 -11.11 13.51
N LEU A 16 38.74 -11.21 13.86
CA LEU A 16 37.85 -10.05 13.91
C LEU A 16 38.38 -8.97 14.85
N ARG A 17 38.84 -9.35 16.05
CA ARG A 17 39.42 -8.40 17.03
C ARG A 17 40.73 -7.76 16.57
N SER A 18 41.39 -8.30 15.55
CA SER A 18 42.58 -7.67 14.95
C SER A 18 42.24 -6.61 13.90
N GLU A 19 40.98 -6.50 13.49
CA GLU A 19 40.52 -5.53 12.50
C GLU A 19 40.06 -4.23 13.20
N PRO A 20 40.74 -3.08 13.01
CA PRO A 20 40.35 -1.82 13.63
C PRO A 20 38.92 -1.39 13.26
N ARG A 21 38.50 -1.67 12.02
CA ARG A 21 37.13 -1.42 11.53
C ARG A 21 36.09 -2.21 12.33
N TYR A 22 36.35 -3.49 12.58
CA TYR A 22 35.46 -4.33 13.38
C TYR A 22 35.33 -3.81 14.82
N LEU A 23 36.46 -3.42 15.44
CA LEU A 23 36.45 -2.86 16.79
C LEU A 23 35.65 -1.55 16.87
N LEU A 24 35.84 -0.65 15.90
CA LEU A 24 35.06 0.59 15.81
C LEU A 24 33.56 0.29 15.67
N ALA A 25 33.20 -0.55 14.70
CA ALA A 25 31.80 -0.95 14.46
C ALA A 25 31.17 -1.62 15.69
N GLN A 26 31.90 -2.50 16.38
CA GLN A 26 31.45 -3.15 17.61
C GLN A 26 31.17 -2.13 18.72
N ASN A 27 32.06 -1.16 18.93
CA ASN A 27 31.89 -0.14 19.97
C ASN A 27 30.65 0.74 19.74
N VAL A 28 30.36 1.15 18.50
CA VAL A 28 29.20 2.01 18.21
C VAL A 28 27.89 1.22 18.14
N SER A 29 27.87 0.05 17.46
CA SER A 29 26.66 -0.74 17.25
C SER A 29 26.17 -1.46 18.50
N THR A 30 26.96 -1.52 19.57
CA THR A 30 26.52 -2.04 20.88
C THR A 30 25.86 -0.97 21.77
N CYS A 31 25.93 0.30 21.38
CA CYS A 31 25.38 1.42 22.14
C CYS A 31 24.26 2.17 21.40
N ILE A 32 24.16 2.01 20.08
CA ILE A 32 23.23 2.74 19.20
C ILE A 32 22.54 1.72 18.28
N ASP A 33 21.32 2.04 17.83
CA ASP A 33 20.64 1.28 16.77
C ASP A 33 21.57 1.08 15.56
N PRO A 34 21.85 -0.17 15.16
CA PRO A 34 22.69 -0.48 14.01
C PRO A 34 22.29 0.22 12.70
N LEU A 35 21.00 0.50 12.48
CA LEU A 35 20.57 1.23 11.28
C LEU A 35 21.01 2.69 11.30
N GLU A 36 20.99 3.33 12.46
CA GLU A 36 21.48 4.70 12.64
C GLU A 36 23.01 4.75 12.48
N VAL A 37 23.73 3.73 12.95
CA VAL A 37 25.18 3.58 12.72
C VAL A 37 25.50 3.41 11.22
N CYS A 38 24.68 2.64 10.51
CA CYS A 38 24.85 2.42 9.07
C CYS A 38 24.46 3.62 8.20
N LEU A 39 23.83 4.67 8.74
CA LEU A 39 23.32 5.77 7.95
C LEU A 39 24.43 6.47 7.15
N HIS A 40 24.30 6.50 5.83
CA HIS A 40 25.31 7.06 4.94
C HIS A 40 25.15 8.57 4.83
N ARG A 41 26.07 9.32 5.48
CA ARG A 41 25.98 10.78 5.59
C ARG A 41 25.92 11.50 4.24
N GLN A 42 26.70 11.07 3.25
CA GLN A 42 26.72 11.70 1.93
C GLN A 42 25.36 11.57 1.23
N THR A 43 24.77 10.37 1.24
CA THR A 43 23.41 10.15 0.71
C THR A 43 22.39 11.07 1.39
N VAL A 44 22.43 11.20 2.73
CA VAL A 44 21.52 12.10 3.45
C VAL A 44 21.75 13.56 3.06
N GLN A 45 22.99 13.98 2.87
CA GLN A 45 23.34 15.36 2.51
C GLN A 45 22.89 15.71 1.08
N ASP A 46 22.98 14.77 0.14
CA ASP A 46 22.62 14.99 -1.26
C ASP A 46 21.10 14.84 -1.52
N THR A 47 20.36 14.33 -0.54
CA THR A 47 18.92 14.13 -0.64
C THR A 47 18.17 15.48 -0.60
N VAL A 48 17.53 15.82 -1.72
CA VAL A 48 16.73 17.04 -1.86
C VAL A 48 15.30 16.71 -2.30
N HIS A 49 14.31 17.10 -1.49
CA HIS A 49 12.87 16.91 -1.73
C HIS A 49 12.28 17.96 -2.71
N ILE A 50 12.93 18.14 -3.85
CA ILE A 50 12.47 18.98 -4.97
C ILE A 50 12.40 18.10 -6.22
N PHE A 51 11.33 18.25 -6.99
CA PHE A 51 11.00 17.39 -8.12
C PHE A 51 10.63 18.23 -9.35
N GLN A 52 10.96 17.75 -10.55
CA GLN A 52 10.72 18.48 -11.81
C GLN A 52 9.25 18.48 -12.22
N HIS A 53 8.57 17.33 -12.12
CA HIS A 53 7.18 17.17 -12.52
C HIS A 53 6.37 16.73 -11.31
N SER A 54 5.40 17.55 -10.90
CA SER A 54 4.48 17.24 -9.81
C SER A 54 3.04 17.37 -10.26
N ILE A 55 2.16 16.58 -9.65
CA ILE A 55 0.72 16.77 -9.82
C ILE A 55 0.29 18.21 -9.43
N PRO A 56 -0.81 18.74 -9.99
CA PRO A 56 -1.21 20.12 -9.76
C PRO A 56 -1.57 20.48 -8.31
N THR A 57 -1.95 19.50 -7.50
CA THR A 57 -2.38 19.72 -6.12
C THR A 57 -2.07 18.48 -5.28
N GLU A 58 -1.43 18.67 -4.14
CA GLU A 58 -1.23 17.63 -3.13
C GLU A 58 -2.40 17.59 -2.13
N GLY A 59 -2.66 16.42 -1.57
CA GLY A 59 -3.79 16.22 -0.67
C GLY A 59 -3.58 16.86 0.71
N LYS A 60 -4.65 17.41 1.28
CA LYS A 60 -4.65 17.97 2.64
C LYS A 60 -5.90 17.52 3.40
N PRO A 61 -5.79 17.22 4.71
CA PRO A 61 -4.55 17.08 5.49
C PRO A 61 -3.75 15.81 5.10
N ILE A 62 -2.54 15.67 5.64
CA ILE A 62 -1.80 14.41 5.58
C ILE A 62 -2.52 13.37 6.40
N THR A 63 -2.73 12.20 5.81
CA THR A 63 -3.55 11.16 6.41
C THR A 63 -2.72 10.26 7.34
N ASN A 64 -3.37 9.63 8.32
CA ASN A 64 -2.69 8.77 9.29
C ASN A 64 -3.49 7.49 9.59
N GLN A 65 -3.00 6.36 9.11
CA GLN A 65 -3.62 5.05 9.33
C GLN A 65 -3.46 4.56 10.78
N LYS A 66 -2.53 5.14 11.57
CA LYS A 66 -2.15 4.74 12.92
C LYS A 66 -1.79 3.24 12.98
N SER A 67 -2.04 2.57 14.10
CA SER A 67 -1.80 1.13 14.28
C SER A 67 -2.87 0.29 13.57
N SER A 68 -2.88 0.37 12.23
CA SER A 68 -3.72 -0.44 11.37
C SER A 68 -3.01 -0.76 10.05
N GLY A 69 -3.29 -1.92 9.49
CA GLY A 69 -3.04 -2.25 8.10
C GLY A 69 -4.20 -1.72 7.24
N ARG A 70 -4.17 -0.42 6.91
CA ARG A 70 -5.14 0.21 5.99
C ARG A 70 -4.46 1.01 4.90
N CYS A 71 -3.15 0.87 4.73
CA CYS A 71 -2.36 1.65 3.77
C CYS A 71 -2.97 1.66 2.36
N TRP A 72 -3.50 0.52 1.90
CA TRP A 72 -4.17 0.40 0.60
C TRP A 72 -5.45 1.25 0.48
N ILE A 73 -6.25 1.35 1.54
CA ILE A 73 -7.44 2.24 1.65
C ILE A 73 -7.01 3.70 1.63
N PHE A 74 -6.03 4.03 2.45
CA PHE A 74 -5.55 5.40 2.56
C PHE A 74 -4.96 5.89 1.23
N SER A 75 -4.06 5.11 0.62
CA SER A 75 -3.46 5.44 -0.67
C SER A 75 -4.51 5.55 -1.78
N CYS A 76 -5.47 4.63 -1.89
CA CYS A 76 -6.52 4.71 -2.91
C CYS A 76 -7.37 5.98 -2.75
N LEU A 77 -7.80 6.28 -1.53
CA LEU A 77 -8.59 7.48 -1.24
C LEU A 77 -7.76 8.77 -1.37
N ASN A 78 -6.44 8.72 -1.11
CA ASN A 78 -5.53 9.84 -1.30
C ASN A 78 -5.35 10.17 -2.78
N VAL A 79 -5.37 9.21 -3.71
CA VAL A 79 -5.41 9.51 -5.15
C VAL A 79 -6.76 10.12 -5.52
N MET A 80 -7.85 9.46 -5.11
CA MET A 80 -9.22 9.82 -5.48
C MET A 80 -9.64 11.21 -4.99
N ARG A 81 -9.14 11.66 -3.82
CA ARG A 81 -9.51 12.96 -3.25
C ARG A 81 -8.98 14.13 -4.06
N LEU A 82 -7.88 13.98 -4.80
CA LEU A 82 -7.22 15.09 -5.50
C LEU A 82 -8.12 15.75 -6.57
N PRO A 83 -8.67 15.01 -7.55
CA PRO A 83 -9.59 15.60 -8.51
C PRO A 83 -10.91 16.03 -7.85
N PHE A 84 -11.35 15.35 -6.79
CA PHE A 84 -12.54 15.72 -6.02
C PHE A 84 -12.37 17.09 -5.32
N MET A 85 -11.26 17.29 -4.62
CA MET A 85 -10.92 18.54 -3.93
C MET A 85 -10.86 19.71 -4.92
N LYS A 86 -10.25 19.48 -6.10
CA LYS A 86 -10.20 20.46 -7.17
C LYS A 86 -11.61 20.80 -7.69
N LYS A 87 -12.46 19.80 -7.91
CA LYS A 87 -13.83 20.01 -8.43
C LYS A 87 -14.71 20.79 -7.47
N PHE A 88 -14.63 20.49 -6.18
CA PHE A 88 -15.48 21.11 -5.14
C PHE A 88 -14.85 22.33 -4.48
N ASN A 89 -13.68 22.78 -4.97
CA ASN A 89 -12.96 23.94 -4.45
C ASN A 89 -12.77 23.91 -2.92
N VAL A 90 -12.41 22.74 -2.37
CA VAL A 90 -12.17 22.56 -0.93
C VAL A 90 -10.68 22.58 -0.62
N GLU A 91 -10.31 23.18 0.51
CA GLU A 91 -8.91 23.25 0.96
C GLU A 91 -8.43 21.94 1.59
N GLU A 92 -9.27 21.36 2.44
CA GLU A 92 -9.01 20.12 3.16
C GLU A 92 -10.15 19.15 2.94
N PHE A 93 -9.82 17.89 2.66
CA PHE A 93 -10.80 16.85 2.47
C PHE A 93 -10.21 15.46 2.66
N GLU A 94 -11.00 14.60 3.30
CA GLU A 94 -10.74 13.16 3.38
C GLU A 94 -12.04 12.39 3.08
N PHE A 95 -11.93 11.37 2.25
CA PHE A 95 -12.95 10.34 2.23
C PHE A 95 -12.85 9.48 3.50
N SER A 96 -13.98 8.96 3.97
CA SER A 96 -14.00 8.10 5.15
C SER A 96 -13.28 6.77 4.90
N GLN A 97 -12.05 6.64 5.39
CA GLN A 97 -11.28 5.39 5.31
C GLN A 97 -11.90 4.31 6.21
N SER A 98 -12.56 4.70 7.30
CA SER A 98 -13.28 3.78 8.19
C SER A 98 -14.53 3.19 7.54
N TYR A 99 -15.22 3.93 6.67
CA TYR A 99 -16.37 3.43 5.92
C TYR A 99 -15.99 2.24 5.01
N LEU A 100 -14.92 2.39 4.21
CA LEU A 100 -14.45 1.28 3.38
C LEU A 100 -13.89 0.13 4.22
N PHE A 101 -13.20 0.45 5.32
CA PHE A 101 -12.69 -0.57 6.23
C PHE A 101 -13.80 -1.42 6.88
N PHE A 102 -14.94 -0.81 7.22
CA PHE A 102 -16.10 -1.53 7.75
C PHE A 102 -16.58 -2.59 6.77
N TRP A 103 -16.88 -2.18 5.52
CA TRP A 103 -17.41 -3.07 4.51
C TRP A 103 -16.41 -4.14 4.11
N ASP A 104 -15.12 -3.79 4.02
CA ASP A 104 -14.05 -4.75 3.80
C ASP A 104 -14.03 -5.82 4.89
N LYS A 105 -14.09 -5.42 6.17
CA LYS A 105 -14.04 -6.37 7.27
C LYS A 105 -15.21 -7.36 7.24
N VAL A 106 -16.41 -6.86 7.00
CA VAL A 106 -17.63 -7.68 6.93
C VAL A 106 -17.55 -8.65 5.74
N MET A 107 -17.31 -8.13 4.54
CA MET A 107 -17.31 -8.93 3.31
C MET A 107 -16.17 -9.95 3.30
N TYR A 108 -14.98 -9.55 3.76
CA TYR A 108 -13.83 -10.45 3.86
C TYR A 108 -14.08 -11.62 4.81
N THR A 109 -14.66 -11.34 5.98
CA THR A 109 -14.94 -12.39 6.99
C THR A 109 -15.95 -13.39 6.45
N ILE A 110 -17.01 -12.91 5.77
CA ILE A 110 -18.00 -13.77 5.11
C ILE A 110 -17.35 -14.61 4.00
N THR A 111 -16.50 -13.99 3.19
CA THR A 111 -15.79 -14.66 2.08
C THR A 111 -14.82 -15.73 2.58
N SER A 112 -14.10 -15.46 3.67
CA SER A 112 -13.17 -16.42 4.27
C SER A 112 -13.90 -17.64 4.83
N HIS A 113 -15.07 -17.41 5.45
CA HIS A 113 -15.93 -18.49 5.93
C HIS A 113 -16.48 -19.33 4.77
N TYR A 114 -16.92 -18.70 3.67
CA TYR A 114 -17.42 -19.39 2.48
C TYR A 114 -16.40 -20.37 1.88
N HIS A 115 -15.12 -20.00 1.87
CA HIS A 115 -14.05 -20.85 1.33
C HIS A 115 -13.51 -21.88 2.34
N TYR A 116 -14.05 -21.94 3.57
CA TYR A 116 -13.47 -22.68 4.71
C TYR A 116 -11.95 -22.42 4.90
N CYS A 117 -11.46 -21.31 4.35
CA CYS A 117 -10.08 -20.93 4.36
C CYS A 117 -9.89 -19.92 5.48
N TYR A 118 -9.69 -20.42 6.70
CA TYR A 118 -9.13 -19.64 7.80
C TYR A 118 -7.64 -19.44 7.60
N LEU A 119 -7.25 -18.86 6.47
CA LEU A 119 -5.91 -18.34 6.34
C LEU A 119 -5.79 -17.21 7.35
N ARG A 120 -4.85 -17.37 8.29
CA ARG A 120 -4.43 -16.37 9.29
C ARG A 120 -3.74 -15.19 8.59
N CYS A 121 -4.45 -14.56 7.65
CA CYS A 121 -3.99 -13.41 6.92
C CYS A 121 -4.29 -12.21 7.82
N LYS A 122 -3.31 -11.86 8.66
CA LYS A 122 -3.28 -10.54 9.30
C LYS A 122 -3.49 -9.53 8.17
N CYS A 123 -4.58 -8.78 8.29
CA CYS A 123 -5.16 -7.90 7.28
C CYS A 123 -4.13 -7.11 6.45
N CYS A 124 -4.19 -7.22 5.11
CA CYS A 124 -4.15 -6.13 4.12
C CYS A 124 -4.16 -6.65 2.69
N ARG A 125 -4.84 -5.97 1.75
CA ARG A 125 -5.02 -6.47 0.38
C ARG A 125 -5.24 -5.35 -0.68
N PHE A 126 -5.33 -5.75 -1.95
CA PHE A 126 -4.92 -5.07 -3.18
C PHE A 126 -5.90 -4.07 -3.80
N PHE A 127 -5.47 -3.33 -4.82
CA PHE A 127 -6.30 -2.34 -5.52
C PHE A 127 -7.59 -2.93 -6.12
N THR A 128 -7.54 -4.13 -6.69
CA THR A 128 -8.68 -4.78 -7.37
C THR A 128 -9.86 -5.02 -6.42
N LEU A 129 -9.62 -5.09 -5.11
CA LEU A 129 -10.66 -5.21 -4.09
C LEU A 129 -11.50 -3.95 -3.93
N PHE A 130 -10.98 -2.76 -4.30
CA PHE A 130 -11.81 -1.56 -4.35
C PHE A 130 -12.94 -1.69 -5.36
N LEU A 131 -12.67 -2.29 -6.52
CA LEU A 131 -13.67 -2.47 -7.59
C LEU A 131 -14.88 -3.31 -7.14
N GLY A 132 -14.71 -4.17 -6.13
CA GLY A 132 -15.79 -4.91 -5.49
C GLY A 132 -16.79 -4.00 -4.78
N PHE A 133 -16.33 -2.98 -4.04
CA PHE A 133 -17.22 -2.06 -3.31
C PHE A 133 -18.06 -1.17 -4.24
N PHE A 134 -17.59 -0.91 -5.45
CA PHE A 134 -18.22 0.04 -6.38
C PHE A 134 -18.98 -0.63 -7.52
N SER A 135 -19.04 -1.97 -7.55
CA SER A 135 -19.93 -2.72 -8.43
C SER A 135 -21.37 -2.75 -7.87
N PRO A 136 -22.41 -2.76 -8.71
CA PRO A 136 -23.79 -2.86 -8.23
C PRO A 136 -24.03 -4.26 -7.65
N ILE A 137 -24.13 -4.37 -6.32
CA ILE A 137 -24.64 -5.57 -5.66
C ILE A 137 -26.16 -5.42 -5.54
N ASN A 138 -26.90 -6.25 -6.28
CA ASN A 138 -28.28 -6.55 -5.98
C ASN A 138 -28.31 -7.56 -4.83
N HIS A 139 -29.17 -7.31 -3.83
CA HIS A 139 -29.50 -8.17 -2.68
C HIS A 139 -28.74 -7.96 -1.37
N LEU A 140 -29.18 -6.97 -0.59
CA LEU A 140 -29.29 -7.07 0.88
C LEU A 140 -30.58 -6.34 1.33
N PRO A 141 -31.39 -6.88 2.25
CA PRO A 141 -32.65 -6.25 2.66
C PRO A 141 -32.41 -5.09 3.64
N PRO A 142 -33.21 -4.01 3.57
CA PRO A 142 -33.06 -2.87 4.47
C PRO A 142 -33.62 -3.19 5.86
N LYS A 143 -32.89 -2.83 6.91
CA LYS A 143 -33.47 -2.65 8.25
C LYS A 143 -33.08 -1.28 8.79
N LYS A 144 -34.13 -0.49 9.06
CA LYS A 144 -34.11 0.86 9.63
C LYS A 144 -33.56 0.86 11.06
N SER A 145 -32.72 1.84 11.42
CA SER A 145 -32.90 2.73 12.59
C SER A 145 -31.74 3.73 12.77
N GLU A 146 -32.15 4.98 12.92
CA GLU A 146 -31.63 6.18 13.61
C GLU A 146 -30.13 6.54 13.74
N PHE A 147 -29.91 7.85 13.62
CA PHE A 147 -28.68 8.63 13.46
C PHE A 147 -27.70 8.59 14.64
N SER A 148 -26.39 8.66 14.32
CA SER A 148 -25.45 9.62 14.94
C SER A 148 -24.08 9.59 14.24
N CYS A 149 -23.61 10.77 13.85
CA CYS A 149 -22.27 11.02 13.35
C CYS A 149 -21.29 11.06 14.54
N LEU A 150 -20.54 9.98 14.77
CA LEU A 150 -19.51 9.92 15.83
C LEU A 150 -18.53 8.77 15.52
N CYS A 151 -17.45 9.04 14.79
CA CYS A 151 -16.36 8.08 14.60
C CYS A 151 -14.99 8.79 14.58
N SER A 152 -14.67 9.52 15.65
CA SER A 152 -13.32 10.07 15.89
C SER A 152 -12.49 9.22 16.86
N ASN A 153 -13.11 8.30 17.61
CA ASN A 153 -12.45 7.38 18.54
C ASN A 153 -12.75 5.91 18.17
N ILE A 154 -11.96 5.36 17.26
CA ILE A 154 -12.07 3.96 16.84
C ILE A 154 -10.99 3.14 17.58
N PRO A 155 -11.32 1.99 18.20
CA PRO A 155 -10.32 1.07 18.77
C PRO A 155 -9.26 0.66 17.75
N SER A 156 -8.07 0.27 18.20
CA SER A 156 -7.04 -0.23 17.27
C SER A 156 -7.57 -1.41 16.44
N GLN A 157 -7.14 -1.50 15.17
CA GLN A 157 -7.58 -2.54 14.23
C GLN A 157 -7.32 -3.96 14.78
N VAL A 158 -6.27 -4.10 15.59
CA VAL A 158 -5.90 -5.32 16.30
C VAL A 158 -7.04 -5.77 17.20
N THR A 159 -7.65 -4.87 17.97
CA THR A 159 -8.74 -5.20 18.90
C THR A 159 -9.97 -5.74 18.16
N VAL A 160 -10.39 -5.10 17.07
CA VAL A 160 -11.58 -5.52 16.30
C VAL A 160 -11.35 -6.88 15.62
N PHE A 161 -10.16 -7.10 15.06
CA PHE A 161 -9.80 -8.37 14.43
C PHE A 161 -9.76 -9.52 15.44
N TRP A 162 -9.12 -9.31 16.60
CA TRP A 162 -9.04 -10.32 17.66
C TRP A 162 -10.44 -10.71 18.18
N VAL A 163 -11.33 -9.74 18.35
CA VAL A 163 -12.70 -10.00 18.79
C VAL A 163 -13.46 -10.80 17.72
N LEU A 164 -13.38 -10.40 16.45
CA LEU A 164 -13.99 -11.16 15.35
C LEU A 164 -13.43 -12.58 15.26
N GLU A 165 -12.11 -12.78 15.36
CA GLU A 165 -11.47 -14.10 15.31
C GLU A 165 -12.01 -15.01 16.42
N GLN A 166 -12.14 -14.52 17.66
CA GLN A 166 -12.70 -15.31 18.77
C GLN A 166 -14.14 -15.79 18.50
N PHE A 167 -15.02 -14.92 17.98
CA PHE A 167 -16.40 -15.28 17.66
C PHE A 167 -16.51 -16.23 16.46
N VAL A 168 -15.58 -16.12 15.51
CA VAL A 168 -15.55 -16.94 14.31
C VAL A 168 -14.97 -18.34 14.60
N THR A 169 -13.96 -18.45 15.47
CA THR A 169 -13.36 -19.75 15.85
C THR A 169 -14.22 -20.56 16.83
N GLY A 170 -15.09 -19.89 17.60
CA GLY A 170 -15.89 -20.53 18.65
C GLY A 170 -17.27 -21.04 18.20
N ALA A 171 -17.72 -20.73 16.98
CA ALA A 171 -19.05 -21.07 16.50
C ALA A 171 -18.98 -21.92 15.22
N PRO A 172 -19.68 -23.07 15.14
CA PRO A 172 -19.73 -23.90 13.92
C PRO A 172 -20.39 -23.18 12.73
N VAL A 173 -21.13 -22.09 12.98
CA VAL A 173 -21.69 -21.18 11.97
C VAL A 173 -21.53 -19.76 12.49
N CYS A 174 -20.55 -19.01 12.00
CA CYS A 174 -20.49 -17.57 12.25
C CYS A 174 -21.43 -16.90 11.24
N THR A 175 -22.61 -16.52 11.69
CA THR A 175 -23.61 -15.92 10.79
C THR A 175 -23.18 -14.51 10.38
N ALA A 176 -23.50 -14.08 9.15
CA ALA A 176 -23.24 -12.71 8.68
C ALA A 176 -23.75 -11.64 9.67
N LEU A 177 -24.82 -11.95 10.42
CA LEU A 177 -25.38 -11.11 11.46
C LEU A 177 -24.44 -10.91 12.67
N GLN A 178 -23.71 -11.95 13.10
CA GLN A 178 -22.74 -11.84 14.20
C GLN A 178 -21.53 -11.01 13.79
N VAL A 179 -21.01 -11.24 12.59
CA VAL A 179 -19.91 -10.44 12.01
C VAL A 179 -20.32 -8.97 11.93
N PHE A 180 -21.50 -8.68 11.39
CA PHE A 180 -22.03 -7.33 11.28
C PHE A 180 -22.22 -6.67 12.65
N ARG A 181 -22.74 -7.41 13.64
CA ARG A 181 -22.93 -6.91 15.01
C ARG A 181 -21.61 -6.49 15.63
N VAL A 182 -20.58 -7.34 15.56
CA VAL A 182 -19.26 -7.03 16.12
C VAL A 182 -18.64 -5.84 15.40
N ALA A 183 -18.67 -5.82 14.06
CA ALA A 183 -18.17 -4.70 13.27
C ALA A 183 -18.87 -3.38 13.64
N SER A 184 -20.20 -3.39 13.77
CA SER A 184 -20.99 -2.21 14.11
C SER A 184 -20.75 -1.72 15.54
N VAL A 185 -20.57 -2.63 16.50
CA VAL A 185 -20.20 -2.27 17.89
C VAL A 185 -18.83 -1.60 17.93
N CYS A 186 -17.87 -2.07 17.13
CA CYS A 186 -16.50 -1.55 17.15
C CYS A 186 -16.30 -0.28 16.30
N LEU A 187 -17.01 -0.14 15.18
CA LEU A 187 -16.76 0.86 14.15
C LEU A 187 -17.93 1.81 13.92
N GLY A 188 -19.07 1.60 14.59
CA GLY A 188 -20.34 2.26 14.27
C GLY A 188 -21.04 1.62 13.08
N SER A 189 -22.32 1.96 12.91
CA SER A 189 -23.12 1.54 11.75
C SER A 189 -22.90 2.50 10.58
N PRO A 190 -22.54 2.02 9.37
CA PRO A 190 -22.46 2.88 8.19
C PRO A 190 -23.81 3.55 7.90
N PRO A 191 -23.83 4.84 7.52
CA PRO A 191 -25.08 5.53 7.25
C PRO A 191 -25.72 5.09 5.93
N ASP A 192 -27.06 5.00 5.91
CA ASP A 192 -27.83 4.76 4.68
C ASP A 192 -27.79 5.97 3.75
N THR A 193 -27.78 7.17 4.32
CA THR A 193 -27.70 8.44 3.60
C THR A 193 -26.71 9.39 4.26
N ILE A 194 -26.07 10.22 3.43
CA ILE A 194 -25.15 11.27 3.84
C ILE A 194 -25.72 12.63 3.42
N CYS A 195 -25.53 13.61 4.30
CA CYS A 195 -25.71 15.02 4.00
C CYS A 195 -24.37 15.70 4.34
N TRP A 196 -23.58 15.99 3.31
CA TRP A 196 -22.27 16.61 3.49
C TRP A 196 -22.40 18.12 3.34
N GLU A 197 -22.13 18.83 4.44
CA GLU A 197 -22.08 20.29 4.50
C GLU A 197 -20.64 20.74 4.59
N TYR A 198 -20.26 21.74 3.81
CA TYR A 198 -18.91 22.28 3.81
C TYR A 198 -18.89 23.75 3.41
N ARG A 199 -17.76 24.40 3.67
CA ARG A 199 -17.44 25.69 3.07
C ARG A 199 -16.31 25.50 2.08
N ASP A 200 -16.45 26.11 0.90
CA ASP A 200 -15.38 26.14 -0.09
C ASP A 200 -14.27 27.12 0.32
N LYS A 201 -13.21 27.22 -0.48
CA LYS A 201 -12.10 28.16 -0.27
C LYS A 201 -12.55 29.63 -0.24
N ASP A 202 -13.68 29.94 -0.88
CA ASP A 202 -14.28 31.27 -0.93
C ASP A 202 -15.24 31.53 0.26
N LYS A 203 -15.29 30.58 1.21
CA LYS A 203 -16.13 30.59 2.42
C LYS A 203 -17.64 30.48 2.15
N ASN A 204 -18.06 30.15 0.93
CA ASN A 204 -19.47 29.92 0.61
C ASN A 204 -19.94 28.59 1.20
N PHE A 205 -21.16 28.58 1.74
CA PHE A 205 -21.77 27.36 2.28
C PHE A 205 -22.34 26.49 1.16
N HIS A 206 -22.02 25.21 1.20
CA HIS A 206 -22.54 24.18 0.29
C HIS A 206 -23.12 23.02 1.08
N ARG A 207 -24.12 22.36 0.49
CA ARG A 207 -24.72 21.14 1.02
C ARG A 207 -24.95 20.15 -0.12
N LEU A 208 -24.51 18.92 0.07
CA LEU A 208 -24.73 17.79 -0.84
C LEU A 208 -25.46 16.69 -0.09
N GLY A 209 -26.74 16.50 -0.42
CA GLY A 209 -27.57 15.46 0.21
C GLY A 209 -29.04 15.83 0.34
N PRO A 210 -29.88 14.88 0.77
CA PRO A 210 -29.49 13.52 1.18
C PRO A 210 -29.15 12.62 -0.02
N LEU A 211 -28.03 11.88 0.05
CA LEU A 211 -27.60 10.91 -0.96
C LEU A 211 -27.17 9.61 -0.26
N SER A 212 -27.41 8.45 -0.86
CA SER A 212 -26.71 7.24 -0.42
C SER A 212 -25.20 7.34 -0.73
N PRO A 213 -24.32 6.62 0.00
CA PRO A 213 -22.90 6.56 -0.34
C PRO A 213 -22.63 6.10 -1.78
N GLN A 214 -23.46 5.22 -2.32
CA GLN A 214 -23.37 4.76 -3.71
C GLN A 214 -23.71 5.87 -4.70
N GLU A 215 -24.77 6.65 -4.45
CA GLU A 215 -25.12 7.80 -5.27
C GLU A 215 -24.04 8.87 -5.22
N PHE A 216 -23.51 9.16 -4.03
CA PHE A 216 -22.40 10.10 -3.86
C PHE A 216 -21.18 9.69 -4.71
N TYR A 217 -20.79 8.42 -4.67
CA TYR A 217 -19.72 7.92 -5.54
C TYR A 217 -20.09 8.08 -7.02
N ARG A 218 -21.25 7.56 -7.45
CA ARG A 218 -21.63 7.55 -8.88
C ARG A 218 -21.78 8.96 -9.46
N GLN A 219 -22.31 9.91 -8.70
CA GLN A 219 -22.63 11.26 -9.17
C GLN A 219 -21.46 12.24 -9.02
N HIS A 220 -20.65 12.11 -7.96
CA HIS A 220 -19.65 13.15 -7.62
C HIS A 220 -18.20 12.67 -7.66
N VAL A 221 -17.95 11.36 -7.64
CA VAL A 221 -16.58 10.81 -7.61
C VAL A 221 -16.24 10.09 -8.90
N LYS A 222 -17.06 9.12 -9.32
CA LYS A 222 -16.85 8.30 -10.52
C LYS A 222 -16.59 9.12 -11.80
N PRO A 223 -17.26 10.26 -12.05
CA PRO A 223 -16.98 11.09 -13.23
C PRO A 223 -15.60 11.75 -13.22
N LEU A 224 -14.97 11.88 -12.04
CA LEU A 224 -13.67 12.50 -11.84
C LEU A 224 -12.54 11.46 -11.72
N TYR A 225 -12.85 10.35 -11.06
CA TYR A 225 -11.93 9.24 -10.83
C TYR A 225 -12.71 7.93 -10.88
N ASN A 226 -12.74 7.32 -12.06
CA ASN A 226 -13.39 6.03 -12.27
C ASN A 226 -12.40 4.89 -11.99
N ILE A 227 -12.61 4.17 -10.89
CA ILE A 227 -11.76 3.04 -10.51
C ILE A 227 -11.78 1.96 -11.60
N GLN A 228 -12.87 1.82 -12.37
CA GLN A 228 -13.00 0.84 -13.45
C GLN A 228 -12.09 1.11 -14.66
N ASP A 229 -11.55 2.32 -14.78
CA ASP A 229 -10.59 2.68 -15.82
C ASP A 229 -9.14 2.44 -15.39
N LYS A 230 -8.92 2.04 -14.13
CA LYS A 230 -7.60 1.81 -13.58
C LYS A 230 -7.16 0.36 -13.74
N VAL A 231 -5.89 0.17 -14.09
CA VAL A 231 -5.28 -1.13 -14.38
C VAL A 231 -4.12 -1.35 -13.42
N CYS A 232 -4.10 -2.54 -12.84
CA CYS A 232 -3.02 -3.01 -11.96
C CYS A 232 -1.90 -3.64 -12.81
N LEU A 233 -0.73 -2.99 -12.81
CA LEU A 233 0.50 -3.55 -13.33
C LEU A 233 1.36 -4.05 -12.19
N VAL A 234 1.92 -5.24 -12.32
CA VAL A 234 2.91 -5.77 -11.37
C VAL A 234 4.25 -5.99 -12.05
N ASN A 235 5.33 -6.01 -11.25
CA ASN A 235 6.63 -6.50 -11.65
C ASN A 235 7.02 -7.67 -10.75
N ASP A 236 6.76 -8.87 -11.25
CA ASP A 236 7.22 -10.13 -10.69
C ASP A 236 8.33 -10.71 -11.58
N PRO A 237 9.60 -10.55 -11.20
CA PRO A 237 10.74 -11.01 -12.01
C PRO A 237 11.07 -12.50 -11.81
N ARG A 238 10.24 -13.27 -11.08
CA ARG A 238 10.49 -14.70 -10.87
C ARG A 238 10.50 -15.43 -12.22
N PRO A 239 11.50 -16.29 -12.51
CA PRO A 239 11.66 -16.91 -13.83
C PRO A 239 10.44 -17.71 -14.32
N GLN A 240 9.66 -18.30 -13.41
CA GLN A 240 8.44 -19.03 -13.73
C GLN A 240 7.26 -18.14 -14.15
N ASN A 241 7.36 -16.83 -13.92
CA ASN A 241 6.30 -15.86 -14.17
C ASN A 241 6.72 -14.88 -15.28
N PRO A 242 6.64 -15.28 -16.56
CA PRO A 242 7.02 -14.40 -17.66
C PRO A 242 6.17 -13.12 -17.71
N TYR A 243 6.79 -12.03 -18.19
CA TYR A 243 6.06 -10.80 -18.49
C TYR A 243 5.06 -10.98 -19.64
N GLY A 244 4.07 -10.10 -19.72
CA GLY A 244 2.99 -10.17 -20.71
C GLY A 244 1.93 -11.25 -20.41
N LYS A 245 1.88 -11.72 -19.17
CA LYS A 245 0.91 -12.70 -18.68
C LYS A 245 0.05 -12.14 -17.56
N LEU A 246 -1.19 -12.61 -17.53
CA LEU A 246 -2.14 -12.30 -16.47
C LEU A 246 -2.06 -13.34 -15.36
N TYR A 247 -2.01 -12.88 -14.12
CA TYR A 247 -1.97 -13.73 -12.94
C TYR A 247 -3.14 -13.41 -12.00
N SER A 248 -3.50 -14.39 -11.18
CA SER A 248 -4.38 -14.23 -10.03
C SER A 248 -3.79 -15.04 -8.88
N VAL A 249 -4.21 -14.77 -7.64
CA VAL A 249 -3.78 -15.54 -6.47
C VAL A 249 -5.00 -16.24 -5.88
N GLU A 250 -4.87 -17.54 -5.62
CA GLU A 250 -5.95 -18.36 -5.07
C GLU A 250 -6.44 -17.79 -3.72
N PHE A 251 -7.77 -17.75 -3.53
CA PHE A 251 -8.44 -17.17 -2.35
C PHE A 251 -8.12 -15.70 -2.04
N LEU A 252 -7.45 -14.98 -2.96
CA LEU A 252 -7.18 -13.56 -2.82
C LEU A 252 -8.37 -12.72 -3.33
N GLY A 253 -9.39 -12.66 -2.48
CA GLY A 253 -10.57 -11.82 -2.65
C GLY A 253 -11.11 -11.34 -1.30
N ASN A 254 -12.00 -10.34 -1.33
CA ASN A 254 -12.71 -9.86 -0.12
C ASN A 254 -14.23 -9.94 -0.26
N MET A 255 -14.75 -10.45 -1.38
CA MET A 255 -16.18 -10.51 -1.65
C MET A 255 -16.51 -11.77 -2.45
N VAL A 256 -17.47 -12.55 -1.95
CA VAL A 256 -18.02 -13.72 -2.67
C VAL A 256 -18.65 -13.25 -3.99
N GLY A 257 -18.22 -13.84 -5.12
CA GLY A 257 -18.66 -13.42 -6.45
C GLY A 257 -18.14 -12.05 -6.89
N GLY A 258 -17.21 -11.45 -6.14
CA GLY A 258 -16.53 -10.22 -6.51
C GLY A 258 -15.54 -10.42 -7.67
N ARG A 259 -14.91 -9.32 -8.10
CA ARG A 259 -13.84 -9.40 -9.10
C ARG A 259 -12.64 -10.15 -8.53
N SER A 260 -12.07 -11.03 -9.33
CA SER A 260 -10.79 -11.66 -9.01
C SER A 260 -9.68 -10.62 -8.97
N THR A 261 -8.70 -10.81 -8.08
CA THR A 261 -7.49 -9.98 -8.07
C THR A 261 -6.63 -10.35 -9.27
N LEU A 262 -6.50 -9.44 -10.24
CA LEU A 262 -5.75 -9.68 -11.46
C LEU A 262 -4.48 -8.84 -11.49
N TYR A 263 -3.38 -9.48 -11.87
CA TYR A 263 -2.07 -8.85 -12.03
C TYR A 263 -1.57 -8.97 -13.45
N ASN A 264 -1.34 -7.83 -14.10
CA ASN A 264 -0.70 -7.76 -15.40
C ASN A 264 0.82 -7.67 -15.20
N ASN A 265 1.54 -8.79 -15.36
CA ASN A 265 2.97 -8.83 -15.07
C ASN A 265 3.79 -8.20 -16.20
N GLN A 266 4.58 -7.18 -15.88
CA GLN A 266 5.29 -6.36 -16.85
C GLN A 266 6.72 -6.02 -16.39
N PRO A 267 7.62 -5.67 -17.32
CA PRO A 267 8.96 -5.18 -16.97
C PRO A 267 8.86 -3.89 -16.15
N ILE A 268 9.72 -3.75 -15.14
CA ILE A 268 9.71 -2.60 -14.23
C ILE A 268 9.81 -1.23 -14.93
N GLN A 269 10.45 -1.19 -16.10
CA GLN A 269 10.56 0.03 -16.92
C GLN A 269 9.20 0.52 -17.43
N LEU A 270 8.28 -0.41 -17.76
CA LEU A 270 6.93 -0.04 -18.17
C LEU A 270 6.15 0.56 -16.99
N LEU A 271 6.28 -0.02 -15.79
CA LEU A 271 5.63 0.49 -14.59
C LEU A 271 6.09 1.92 -14.28
N LYS A 272 7.41 2.16 -14.33
CA LYS A 272 8.00 3.50 -14.14
C LYS A 272 7.46 4.48 -15.18
N LYS A 273 7.52 4.12 -16.47
CA LYS A 273 7.04 4.97 -17.55
C LYS A 273 5.55 5.33 -17.37
N ALA A 274 4.69 4.34 -17.15
CA ALA A 274 3.26 4.57 -16.98
C ALA A 274 2.95 5.44 -15.75
N ALA A 275 3.69 5.25 -14.65
CA ALA A 275 3.56 6.09 -13.47
C ALA A 275 3.99 7.54 -13.73
N ALA A 276 5.11 7.74 -14.43
CA ALA A 276 5.57 9.08 -14.82
C ALA A 276 4.60 9.77 -15.78
N ASP A 277 4.08 9.05 -16.77
CA ASP A 277 3.09 9.57 -17.72
C ASP A 277 1.80 10.02 -16.99
N SER A 278 1.36 9.24 -15.99
CA SER A 278 0.23 9.60 -15.12
C SER A 278 0.50 10.87 -14.30
N ILE A 279 1.67 10.98 -13.65
CA ILE A 279 2.05 12.16 -12.87
C ILE A 279 2.12 13.40 -13.78
N LYS A 280 2.69 13.26 -14.98
CA LYS A 280 2.82 14.35 -15.96
C LYS A 280 1.46 14.80 -16.52
N ASP A 281 0.47 13.91 -16.58
CA ASP A 281 -0.93 14.24 -16.90
C ASP A 281 -1.71 14.78 -15.67
N GLY A 282 -1.10 14.78 -14.49
CA GLY A 282 -1.63 15.36 -13.27
C GLY A 282 -2.46 14.41 -12.39
N GLU A 283 -2.34 13.09 -12.59
CA GLU A 283 -2.97 12.07 -11.76
C GLU A 283 -1.91 11.33 -10.91
N ALA A 284 -2.11 11.35 -9.58
CA ALA A 284 -1.25 10.61 -8.65
C ALA A 284 -1.40 9.09 -8.84
N VAL A 285 -0.35 8.34 -8.52
CA VAL A 285 -0.29 6.89 -8.82
C VAL A 285 -0.29 6.10 -7.53
N TRP A 286 -1.27 5.24 -7.35
CA TRP A 286 -1.24 4.24 -6.28
C TRP A 286 -0.15 3.21 -6.59
N PHE A 287 0.65 2.85 -5.59
CA PHE A 287 1.65 1.80 -5.77
C PHE A 287 1.86 0.99 -4.49
N GLY A 288 2.34 -0.23 -4.69
CA GLY A 288 2.65 -1.18 -3.64
C GLY A 288 4.11 -1.62 -3.67
N CYS A 289 4.74 -1.71 -2.50
CA CYS A 289 6.17 -1.91 -2.34
C CYS A 289 6.55 -2.64 -1.03
N ASP A 290 7.82 -3.00 -0.88
CA ASP A 290 8.40 -3.40 0.42
C ASP A 290 9.02 -2.19 1.14
N VAL A 291 8.18 -1.38 1.80
CA VAL A 291 8.60 -0.08 2.36
C VAL A 291 9.69 -0.20 3.43
N GLY A 292 9.83 -1.35 4.09
CA GLY A 292 10.81 -1.55 5.16
C GLY A 292 12.25 -1.70 4.67
N LYS A 293 12.46 -1.97 3.38
CA LYS A 293 13.79 -2.22 2.82
C LYS A 293 14.48 -0.91 2.47
N HIS A 294 15.76 -0.78 2.86
CA HIS A 294 16.59 0.38 2.55
C HIS A 294 15.87 1.73 2.79
N PHE A 295 15.21 1.83 3.94
CA PHE A 295 14.32 2.92 4.29
C PHE A 295 14.71 3.56 5.62
N HIS A 296 14.89 4.88 5.61
CA HIS A 296 15.11 5.66 6.82
C HIS A 296 13.86 6.49 7.17
N SER A 297 13.06 5.98 8.13
CA SER A 297 11.72 6.48 8.40
C SER A 297 11.62 7.93 8.88
N LYS A 298 12.55 8.37 9.75
CA LYS A 298 12.56 9.75 10.27
C LYS A 298 12.85 10.79 9.18
N LEU A 299 13.77 10.45 8.27
CA LEU A 299 14.17 11.33 7.17
C LEU A 299 13.28 11.16 5.93
N GLY A 300 12.52 10.06 5.86
CA GLY A 300 11.64 9.76 4.73
C GLY A 300 12.43 9.44 3.45
N ILE A 301 13.51 8.66 3.57
CA ILE A 301 14.41 8.34 2.46
C ILE A 301 14.30 6.87 2.11
N ASN A 302 13.89 6.57 0.87
CA ASN A 302 13.91 5.26 0.24
C ASN A 302 15.03 5.25 -0.82
N ASP A 303 16.22 4.82 -0.42
CA ASP A 303 17.43 4.85 -1.25
C ASP A 303 18.29 3.61 -0.99
N MET A 304 18.68 2.92 -2.06
CA MET A 304 19.56 1.74 -1.99
C MET A 304 20.88 2.03 -1.25
N ASN A 305 21.32 3.29 -1.23
CA ASN A 305 22.58 3.75 -0.65
C ASN A 305 22.41 4.45 0.70
N VAL A 306 21.19 4.49 1.27
CA VAL A 306 20.95 5.14 2.56
C VAL A 306 21.70 4.49 3.72
N PHE A 307 22.02 3.19 3.61
CA PHE A 307 22.73 2.43 4.64
C PHE A 307 24.00 1.76 4.09
N ASN A 308 25.13 1.96 4.77
CA ASN A 308 26.43 1.42 4.41
C ASN A 308 26.78 0.15 5.22
N HIS A 309 25.99 -0.91 5.02
CA HIS A 309 26.16 -2.21 5.71
C HIS A 309 27.54 -2.84 5.49
N GLU A 310 28.09 -2.73 4.28
CA GLU A 310 29.39 -3.30 3.94
C GLU A 310 30.53 -2.61 4.69
N LEU A 311 30.45 -1.29 4.86
CA LEU A 311 31.43 -0.55 5.65
C LEU A 311 31.38 -0.94 7.14
N VAL A 312 30.17 -1.04 7.71
CA VAL A 312 30.00 -1.28 9.14
C VAL A 312 30.23 -2.75 9.51
N PHE A 313 29.62 -3.68 8.78
CA PHE A 313 29.62 -5.11 9.12
C PHE A 313 30.57 -5.96 8.28
N GLY A 314 31.12 -5.42 7.19
CA GLY A 314 31.92 -6.21 6.24
C GLY A 314 31.09 -7.22 5.44
N VAL A 315 29.77 -7.08 5.43
CA VAL A 315 28.83 -7.97 4.74
C VAL A 315 27.84 -7.15 3.92
N SER A 316 27.61 -7.57 2.67
CA SER A 316 26.59 -6.98 1.82
C SER A 316 25.22 -7.59 2.07
N VAL A 317 24.19 -6.75 2.04
CA VAL A 317 22.78 -7.17 2.03
C VAL A 317 22.16 -7.08 0.63
N LYS A 318 22.96 -6.72 -0.39
CA LYS A 318 22.50 -6.50 -1.78
C LYS A 318 22.80 -7.68 -2.71
N ASN A 319 23.08 -8.87 -2.15
CA ASN A 319 23.53 -10.03 -2.92
C ASN A 319 22.40 -10.74 -3.68
N LEU A 320 21.17 -10.68 -3.16
CA LEU A 320 20.01 -11.33 -3.78
C LEU A 320 19.36 -10.39 -4.77
N SER A 321 19.09 -10.88 -5.97
CA SER A 321 18.22 -10.21 -6.93
C SER A 321 16.77 -10.12 -6.42
N LYS A 322 15.96 -9.24 -7.02
CA LYS A 322 14.54 -9.11 -6.69
C LYS A 322 13.77 -10.43 -6.80
N ALA A 323 14.09 -11.26 -7.79
CA ALA A 323 13.48 -12.58 -7.96
C ALA A 323 13.85 -13.54 -6.83
N GLU A 324 15.14 -13.59 -6.47
CA GLU A 324 15.60 -14.44 -5.37
C GLU A 324 15.01 -14.00 -4.03
N ARG A 325 14.90 -12.69 -3.77
CA ARG A 325 14.26 -12.18 -2.54
C ARG A 325 12.81 -12.62 -2.41
N LEU A 326 12.05 -12.63 -3.52
CA LEU A 326 10.67 -13.14 -3.54
C LEU A 326 10.61 -14.66 -3.32
N ILE A 327 11.53 -15.42 -3.93
CA ILE A 327 11.55 -16.89 -3.85
C ILE A 327 11.94 -17.37 -2.44
N TYR A 328 12.95 -16.74 -1.84
CA TYR A 328 13.50 -17.13 -0.53
C TYR A 328 12.82 -16.46 0.66
N GLY A 329 11.77 -15.65 0.43
CA GLY A 329 10.99 -15.01 1.49
C GLY A 329 11.69 -13.85 2.19
N ASP A 330 12.67 -13.22 1.55
CA ASP A 330 13.37 -12.04 2.08
C ASP A 330 12.58 -10.73 1.84
N SER A 331 11.85 -10.67 0.73
CA SER A 331 11.06 -9.50 0.35
C SER A 331 9.75 -9.89 -0.30
N LEU A 332 8.73 -9.08 -0.04
CA LEU A 332 7.38 -9.16 -0.59
C LEU A 332 6.73 -7.78 -0.43
N MET A 333 5.59 -7.57 -1.04
CA MET A 333 4.90 -6.29 -0.89
C MET A 333 4.27 -6.16 0.51
N THR A 334 4.63 -5.08 1.22
CA THR A 334 4.27 -4.85 2.62
C THR A 334 3.56 -3.52 2.86
N HIS A 335 3.46 -2.62 1.88
CA HIS A 335 2.80 -1.33 2.10
C HIS A 335 2.38 -0.69 0.80
N ALA A 336 1.34 0.14 0.86
CA ALA A 336 0.83 0.91 -0.28
C ALA A 336 0.86 2.40 0.01
N MET A 337 1.31 3.18 -0.96
CA MET A 337 1.48 4.63 -0.89
C MET A 337 1.06 5.26 -2.22
N ILE A 338 1.24 6.57 -2.40
CA ILE A 338 0.98 7.24 -3.67
C ILE A 338 2.20 8.02 -4.17
N LEU A 339 2.43 8.02 -5.49
CA LEU A 339 3.42 8.85 -6.15
C LEU A 339 2.78 10.17 -6.56
N THR A 340 3.41 11.30 -6.20
CA THR A 340 2.89 12.66 -6.49
C THR A 340 3.82 13.49 -7.37
N ALA A 341 5.09 13.10 -7.51
CA ALA A 341 6.04 13.80 -8.37
C ALA A 341 7.16 12.86 -8.86
N VAL A 342 7.81 13.24 -9.96
CA VAL A 342 8.95 12.54 -10.57
C VAL A 342 9.98 13.55 -11.10
N THR A 343 11.25 13.14 -11.10
CA THR A 343 12.36 13.86 -11.74
C THR A 343 12.95 12.97 -12.82
N ASP A 344 13.02 13.48 -14.05
CA ASP A 344 13.61 12.77 -15.17
C ASP A 344 15.14 12.76 -15.04
N LYS A 345 15.78 11.71 -15.56
CA LYS A 345 17.23 11.54 -15.65
C LYS A 345 17.61 11.45 -17.13
N ASP A 346 18.13 12.55 -17.67
CA ASP A 346 18.46 12.71 -19.09
C ASP A 346 17.33 12.16 -20.01
N GLU A 347 17.59 11.84 -21.28
CA GLU A 347 16.54 11.47 -22.24
C GLU A 347 15.93 10.05 -22.04
N LYS A 348 16.36 9.25 -21.05
CA LYS A 348 16.04 7.81 -21.01
C LYS A 348 15.69 7.19 -19.65
N GLY A 349 15.52 7.97 -18.57
CA GLY A 349 15.17 7.39 -17.27
C GLY A 349 14.65 8.39 -16.26
N PHE A 350 14.60 7.95 -15.00
CA PHE A 350 14.16 8.76 -13.87
C PHE A 350 15.25 8.78 -12.80
N GLU A 351 15.30 9.87 -12.03
CA GLU A 351 16.24 10.01 -10.92
C GLU A 351 15.58 9.63 -9.60
N LYS A 352 14.39 10.20 -9.35
CA LYS A 352 13.70 10.11 -8.06
C LYS A 352 12.22 10.43 -8.17
N TRP A 353 11.50 9.97 -7.15
CA TRP A 353 10.06 10.00 -7.03
C TRP A 353 9.66 10.59 -5.68
N ARG A 354 8.58 11.37 -5.66
CA ARG A 354 7.96 11.88 -4.43
C ARG A 354 6.81 10.97 -4.04
N VAL A 355 6.75 10.61 -2.77
CA VAL A 355 5.77 9.66 -2.24
C VAL A 355 4.98 10.35 -1.12
N GLU A 356 3.65 10.37 -1.21
CA GLU A 356 2.80 10.70 -0.05
C GLU A 356 2.51 9.40 0.72
N ASN A 357 2.78 9.42 2.02
CA ASN A 357 2.50 8.30 2.91
C ASN A 357 1.30 8.60 3.81
N SER A 358 0.81 7.58 4.52
CA SER A 358 -0.35 7.65 5.41
C SER A 358 0.01 7.41 6.87
N TRP A 359 1.10 7.99 7.36
CA TRP A 359 1.59 7.86 8.75
C TRP A 359 1.60 9.18 9.54
N GLY A 360 0.86 10.19 9.05
CA GLY A 360 0.88 11.54 9.62
C GLY A 360 2.06 12.38 9.13
N ASP A 361 2.05 13.65 9.50
CA ASP A 361 3.00 14.69 9.07
C ASP A 361 4.27 14.80 9.94
N ASP A 362 4.33 14.08 11.06
CA ASP A 362 5.51 13.99 11.92
C ASP A 362 6.63 13.10 11.35
N ARG A 363 6.37 12.35 10.27
CA ARG A 363 7.34 11.43 9.64
C ARG A 363 7.83 11.95 8.30
N GLY A 364 9.07 11.63 7.96
CA GLY A 364 9.71 12.05 6.72
C GLY A 364 9.71 13.57 6.54
N ASN A 365 9.45 14.02 5.32
CA ASN A 365 9.30 15.43 5.00
C ASN A 365 7.81 15.80 5.01
N LYS A 366 7.26 16.08 6.20
CA LYS A 366 5.84 16.43 6.40
C LYS A 366 4.88 15.37 5.83
N GLY A 367 5.15 14.10 6.12
CA GLY A 367 4.39 12.95 5.62
C GLY A 367 4.81 12.43 4.25
N TYR A 368 5.74 13.12 3.57
CA TYR A 368 6.27 12.71 2.28
C TYR A 368 7.62 12.02 2.39
N LEU A 369 7.87 11.12 1.46
CA LEU A 369 9.14 10.42 1.27
C LEU A 369 9.75 10.81 -0.07
N ILE A 370 11.06 10.63 -0.18
CA ILE A 370 11.80 10.63 -1.42
C ILE A 370 12.26 9.21 -1.71
N MET A 371 12.02 8.76 -2.93
CA MET A 371 12.34 7.42 -3.39
C MET A 371 13.21 7.50 -4.63
N THR A 372 14.41 6.95 -4.57
CA THR A 372 15.29 6.86 -5.75
C THR A 372 14.74 5.90 -6.79
N ASP A 373 15.08 6.12 -8.06
CA ASP A 373 14.66 5.23 -9.14
C ASP A 373 15.23 3.80 -9.02
N ASP A 374 16.41 3.65 -8.42
CA ASP A 374 17.00 2.35 -8.09
C ASP A 374 16.17 1.63 -7.01
N TRP A 375 15.71 2.34 -5.98
CA TRP A 375 14.82 1.76 -4.97
C TRP A 375 13.49 1.33 -5.58
N PHE A 376 12.93 2.12 -6.51
CA PHE A 376 11.75 1.74 -7.30
C PHE A 376 12.01 0.39 -8.00
N SER A 377 13.14 0.25 -8.70
CA SER A 377 13.51 -0.99 -9.40
C SER A 377 13.43 -2.21 -8.49
N GLU A 378 14.02 -2.10 -7.29
CA GLU A 378 14.25 -3.22 -6.39
C GLU A 378 13.04 -3.60 -5.54
N TYR A 379 12.23 -2.62 -5.10
CA TYR A 379 11.23 -2.83 -4.05
C TYR A 379 9.82 -2.37 -4.37
N VAL A 380 9.55 -1.77 -5.54
CA VAL A 380 8.17 -1.55 -6.03
C VAL A 380 7.71 -2.78 -6.80
N TYR A 381 6.55 -3.32 -6.44
CA TYR A 381 5.99 -4.53 -7.03
C TYR A 381 4.73 -4.27 -7.84
N GLU A 382 3.99 -3.22 -7.53
CA GLU A 382 2.68 -2.94 -8.14
C GLU A 382 2.52 -1.43 -8.35
N VAL A 383 1.97 -1.03 -9.49
CA VAL A 383 1.47 0.33 -9.74
C VAL A 383 0.09 0.24 -10.37
N VAL A 384 -0.74 1.25 -10.09
CA VAL A 384 -2.07 1.35 -10.66
C VAL A 384 -2.21 2.68 -11.39
N VAL A 385 -2.49 2.58 -12.68
CA VAL A 385 -2.57 3.72 -13.59
C VAL A 385 -3.85 3.64 -14.42
N ASP A 386 -4.28 4.77 -14.97
CA ASP A 386 -5.37 4.77 -15.95
C ASP A 386 -4.99 4.01 -17.21
N LYS A 387 -5.93 3.23 -17.75
CA LYS A 387 -5.74 2.45 -18.99
C LYS A 387 -5.30 3.30 -20.18
N LYS A 388 -5.57 4.62 -20.19
CA LYS A 388 -5.13 5.53 -21.25
C LYS A 388 -3.61 5.68 -21.37
N PHE A 389 -2.85 5.32 -20.32
CA PHE A 389 -1.39 5.35 -20.33
C PHE A 389 -0.77 4.02 -20.80
N LEU A 390 -1.60 3.03 -21.11
CA LEU A 390 -1.17 1.69 -21.51
C LEU A 390 -1.42 1.48 -22.99
N SER A 391 -0.46 0.83 -23.65
CA SER A 391 -0.60 0.43 -25.04
C SER A 391 -1.56 -0.76 -25.19
N ASP A 392 -2.11 -0.93 -26.39
CA ASP A 392 -3.10 -1.96 -26.67
C ASP A 392 -2.60 -3.38 -26.38
N ASP A 393 -1.32 -3.66 -26.62
CA ASP A 393 -0.69 -4.95 -26.33
C ASP A 393 -0.66 -5.25 -24.82
N VAL A 394 -0.40 -4.25 -23.99
CA VAL A 394 -0.46 -4.39 -22.52
C VAL A 394 -1.89 -4.62 -22.06
N MET A 395 -2.86 -3.92 -22.68
CA MET A 395 -4.28 -4.08 -22.36
C MET A 395 -4.85 -5.44 -22.82
N GLN A 396 -4.33 -6.02 -23.90
CA GLN A 396 -4.71 -7.37 -24.35
C GLN A 396 -4.38 -8.44 -23.30
N VAL A 397 -3.37 -8.23 -22.46
CA VAL A 397 -3.06 -9.15 -21.35
C VAL A 397 -4.24 -9.31 -20.39
N MET A 398 -5.03 -8.25 -20.18
CA MET A 398 -6.21 -8.29 -19.30
C MET A 398 -7.35 -9.17 -19.82
N GLN A 399 -7.28 -9.64 -21.07
CA GLN A 399 -8.25 -10.55 -21.69
C GLN A 399 -7.83 -12.02 -21.64
N GLN A 400 -6.63 -12.31 -21.13
CA GLN A 400 -6.14 -13.67 -20.99
C GLN A 400 -6.85 -14.41 -19.84
N GLU A 401 -6.89 -15.73 -19.90
CA GLU A 401 -7.20 -16.54 -18.73
C GLU A 401 -6.04 -16.42 -17.73
N PRO A 402 -6.28 -16.01 -16.47
CA PRO A 402 -5.20 -15.77 -15.51
C PRO A 402 -4.55 -17.07 -15.05
N VAL A 403 -3.22 -17.07 -14.97
CA VAL A 403 -2.48 -18.12 -14.27
C VAL A 403 -2.72 -17.97 -12.77
N VAL A 404 -3.31 -18.99 -12.14
CA VAL A 404 -3.62 -18.97 -10.71
C VAL A 404 -2.41 -19.41 -9.90
N LEU A 405 -1.88 -18.48 -9.11
CA LEU A 405 -0.80 -18.70 -8.16
C LEU A 405 -1.35 -19.25 -6.83
N PRO A 406 -0.55 -20.00 -6.05
CA PRO A 406 -0.97 -20.51 -4.75
C PRO A 406 -1.37 -19.41 -3.76
N ALA A 407 -2.27 -19.70 -2.83
CA ALA A 407 -2.81 -18.71 -1.88
C ALA A 407 -1.75 -18.03 -0.98
N TRP A 408 -0.58 -18.66 -0.79
CA TRP A 408 0.54 -18.14 -0.01
C TRP A 408 1.62 -17.45 -0.85
N ASP A 409 1.35 -17.21 -2.14
CA ASP A 409 2.29 -16.55 -3.04
C ASP A 409 2.65 -15.13 -2.53
N PRO A 410 3.93 -14.71 -2.57
CA PRO A 410 4.35 -13.39 -2.06
C PRO A 410 3.73 -12.22 -2.83
N MET A 411 3.25 -12.41 -4.07
CA MET A 411 2.50 -11.39 -4.81
C MET A 411 1.05 -11.25 -4.34
N GLY A 412 0.62 -12.05 -3.36
CA GLY A 412 -0.66 -11.94 -2.67
C GLY A 412 -0.58 -11.22 -1.32
N ALA A 413 0.57 -10.65 -0.97
CA ALA A 413 0.74 -9.88 0.24
C ALA A 413 0.66 -8.36 -0.02
N LEU A 414 -0.04 -7.67 0.86
CA LEU A 414 0.04 -6.22 1.05
C LEU A 414 -0.17 -6.08 2.57
N ALA A 415 0.66 -5.30 3.28
CA ALA A 415 0.65 -4.90 4.72
C ALA A 415 0.45 -5.87 5.90
#